data_AF-A0A8K0IU59-F1
#
_entry.id   AF-A0A8K0IU59-F1
#
_cell.length_a   1.000
_cell.length_b   1.000
_cell.length_c   1.000
_cell.angle_alpha   90.00
_cell.angle_beta   90.00
_cell.angle_gamma   90.00
#
_symmetry.space_group_name_H-M   'P 1'
#
loop_
_entity.id
_entity.type
_entity.pdbx_description
1 polymer ?
#
loop_
_entity_poly.entity_id
_entity_poly.type
_entity_poly.pdbx_seq_one_letter_code
_entity_poly.pdbx_strand_id
1 'polypeptide(L)'
;MAGGRPGRPATGIRGVFSYRVFVSAMLTLLFLAALSVLLYTNPSSSAATSASSDSSVAGDPSAAGASLRPYLSRTFLSVKSHPLRTRLDLLLRQVADHSALVHTYAAYARHLKLDNSRQLRVFEGLAVSLSSLAARLNSGLTSDEDSLRRLEKEAKDRIKLARALISESKESFDTQLKIQKLRDTIFAVHEQLHRAKKLGALTNRIAAGSTPKSLHCLAMRLMEDRIAHPDSYGRPGPEPPELADPDLYHYVLISDNVIAVSTVVNSAIQNAAEPWKHVFHVVTDPMYLDAMQVWFTLRPPASGARVEVKSVANFGFLSSSYSPVMRQVEGGRRDLALLDYLRFYLPEMYPRLRRVVFLEDDVVVQKDLAGLWRVDLDGKVNGAVEMCFGGFRRYGRYMNFSHPVVQERFSPRACAWAYGVNVFDLDAWRRERFFLTGWMDGWMDG
;
A
#
# COMPACT_ATOMS: atom_id res chain seq x y z
N MET A 1 -9.31 -82.33 -16.88
CA MET A 1 -9.96 -82.41 -15.55
C MET A 1 -9.82 -81.02 -14.94
N ALA A 2 -10.82 -80.12 -15.00
CA ALA A 2 -12.09 -80.14 -14.24
C ALA A 2 -11.81 -80.47 -12.75
N GLY A 3 -12.14 -79.67 -11.74
CA GLY A 3 -12.91 -78.43 -11.59
C GLY A 3 -13.10 -78.20 -10.07
N GLY A 4 -13.53 -77.02 -9.63
CA GLY A 4 -13.89 -76.80 -8.22
C GLY A 4 -13.94 -75.34 -7.73
N ARG A 5 -15.06 -74.66 -8.03
CA ARG A 5 -15.56 -73.33 -7.55
C ARG A 5 -15.87 -73.30 -6.02
N PRO A 6 -16.48 -72.24 -5.42
CA PRO A 6 -16.11 -70.81 -5.31
C PRO A 6 -16.39 -70.23 -3.88
N GLY A 7 -15.91 -69.02 -3.56
CA GLY A 7 -16.38 -68.24 -2.40
C GLY A 7 -17.23 -67.04 -2.82
N ARG A 8 -18.52 -67.03 -2.47
CA ARG A 8 -19.48 -65.92 -2.68
C ARG A 8 -19.08 -64.65 -1.90
N PRO A 9 -19.29 -63.43 -2.44
CA PRO A 9 -19.53 -62.24 -1.62
C PRO A 9 -21.04 -62.11 -1.33
N ALA A 10 -21.38 -61.94 -0.06
CA ALA A 10 -22.73 -61.55 0.37
C ALA A 10 -22.91 -60.04 0.21
N THR A 11 -23.92 -59.66 -0.56
CA THR A 11 -24.49 -58.31 -0.63
C THR A 11 -25.04 -57.87 0.74
N GLY A 12 -24.79 -56.62 1.13
CA GLY A 12 -25.33 -56.03 2.37
C GLY A 12 -25.37 -54.50 2.33
N ILE A 13 -26.24 -53.97 1.47
CA ILE A 13 -26.60 -52.55 1.33
C ILE A 13 -27.19 -52.05 2.66
N ARG A 14 -26.37 -51.49 3.57
CA ARG A 14 -26.86 -50.78 4.78
C ARG A 14 -26.06 -49.54 5.23
N GLY A 15 -24.94 -49.21 4.57
CA GLY A 15 -24.08 -48.09 5.02
C GLY A 15 -24.43 -46.70 4.47
N VAL A 16 -25.09 -46.60 3.31
CA VAL A 16 -25.18 -45.32 2.57
C VAL A 16 -26.38 -44.46 2.99
N PHE A 17 -27.48 -45.08 3.43
CA PHE A 17 -28.68 -44.34 3.84
C PHE A 17 -28.53 -43.63 5.20
N SER A 18 -27.74 -44.19 6.12
CA SER A 18 -27.58 -43.62 7.47
C SER A 18 -26.80 -42.29 7.46
N TYR A 19 -25.78 -42.19 6.61
CA TYR A 19 -24.93 -40.98 6.54
C TYR A 19 -25.67 -39.76 5.95
N ARG A 20 -26.49 -39.96 4.91
CA ARG A 20 -27.25 -38.85 4.30
C ARG A 20 -28.34 -38.31 5.21
N VAL A 21 -29.00 -39.19 5.98
CA VAL A 21 -30.00 -38.78 6.97
C VAL A 21 -29.34 -38.05 8.14
N PHE A 22 -28.17 -38.52 8.59
CA PHE A 22 -27.41 -37.85 9.65
C PHE A 22 -26.93 -36.46 9.26
N VAL A 23 -26.38 -36.30 8.05
CA VAL A 23 -25.92 -34.99 7.55
C VAL A 23 -27.10 -34.02 7.35
N SER A 24 -28.23 -34.52 6.85
CA SER A 24 -29.46 -33.71 6.71
C SER A 24 -29.98 -33.25 8.08
N ALA A 25 -30.03 -34.15 9.07
CA ALA A 25 -30.45 -33.82 10.44
C ALA A 25 -29.51 -32.82 11.13
N MET A 26 -28.20 -32.91 10.87
CA MET A 26 -27.23 -31.98 11.43
C MET A 26 -27.37 -30.58 10.81
N LEU A 27 -27.60 -30.50 9.48
CA LEU A 27 -27.83 -29.25 8.78
C LEU A 27 -29.15 -28.58 9.17
N THR A 28 -30.22 -29.35 9.39
CA THR A 28 -31.50 -28.79 9.86
C THR A 28 -31.41 -28.28 11.30
N LEU A 29 -30.68 -28.98 12.18
CA LEU A 29 -30.39 -28.49 13.54
C LEU A 29 -29.57 -27.19 13.53
N LEU A 30 -28.54 -27.10 12.68
CA LEU A 30 -27.77 -25.87 12.51
C LEU A 30 -28.61 -24.72 11.94
N PHE A 31 -29.51 -25.01 11.01
CA PHE A 31 -30.43 -24.02 10.46
C PHE A 31 -31.43 -23.52 11.50
N LEU A 32 -32.00 -24.40 12.32
CA LEU A 32 -32.91 -24.02 13.41
C LEU A 32 -32.19 -23.21 14.50
N ALA A 33 -30.93 -23.53 14.81
CA ALA A 33 -30.12 -22.76 15.74
C ALA A 33 -29.75 -21.36 15.18
N ALA A 34 -29.49 -21.25 13.88
CA ALA A 34 -29.26 -19.95 13.24
C ALA A 34 -30.57 -19.12 13.19
N LEU A 35 -31.70 -19.76 12.93
CA LEU A 35 -33.02 -19.13 12.92
C LEU A 35 -33.44 -18.64 14.31
N SER A 36 -33.15 -19.40 15.38
CA SER A 36 -33.46 -18.98 16.74
C SER A 36 -32.63 -17.77 17.18
N VAL A 37 -31.35 -17.69 16.78
CA VAL A 37 -30.50 -16.51 17.02
C VAL A 37 -31.01 -15.29 16.24
N LEU A 38 -31.47 -15.48 15.00
CA LEU A 38 -32.07 -14.39 14.22
C LEU A 38 -33.40 -13.91 14.81
N LEU A 39 -34.26 -14.82 15.28
CA LEU A 39 -35.55 -14.49 15.88
C LEU A 39 -35.45 -13.89 17.28
N TYR A 40 -34.36 -14.16 18.03
CA TYR A 40 -34.12 -13.56 19.35
C TYR A 40 -33.60 -12.11 19.30
N THR A 41 -33.27 -11.59 18.11
CA THR A 41 -32.67 -10.25 17.95
C THR A 41 -33.66 -9.12 17.63
N ASN A 42 -34.97 -9.35 17.76
CA ASN A 42 -35.95 -8.26 17.78
C ASN A 42 -36.35 -7.89 19.21
N PRO A 43 -35.99 -6.70 19.73
CA PRO A 43 -36.57 -6.20 20.96
C PRO A 43 -38.01 -5.74 20.67
N SER A 44 -38.97 -6.47 21.23
CA SER A 44 -40.35 -6.02 21.35
C SER A 44 -40.39 -4.75 22.21
N SER A 45 -41.01 -3.72 21.63
CA SER A 45 -41.37 -2.48 22.31
C SER A 45 -42.49 -2.73 23.32
N SER A 46 -42.23 -2.45 24.60
CA SER A 46 -43.25 -2.00 25.54
C SER A 46 -42.63 -1.07 26.58
N ALA A 47 -43.18 0.13 26.62
CA ALA A 47 -42.86 1.18 27.57
C ALA A 47 -43.47 0.88 28.95
N ALA A 48 -42.81 1.31 30.03
CA ALA A 48 -43.31 2.32 30.98
C ALA A 48 -42.68 2.17 32.38
N THR A 49 -42.14 3.30 32.86
CA THR A 49 -42.18 3.83 34.24
C THR A 49 -41.62 3.00 35.40
N SER A 50 -40.55 3.50 36.01
CA SER A 50 -40.61 4.19 37.31
C SER A 50 -39.23 4.72 37.72
N ALA A 51 -39.25 5.94 38.25
CA ALA A 51 -38.12 6.64 38.84
C ALA A 51 -38.03 6.31 40.34
N SER A 52 -36.81 6.19 40.88
CA SER A 52 -36.37 6.81 42.15
C SER A 52 -35.04 6.20 42.65
N SER A 53 -34.10 7.08 43.04
CA SER A 53 -33.12 7.02 44.16
C SER A 53 -32.67 5.63 44.69
N ASP A 54 -31.40 5.35 45.01
CA ASP A 54 -30.51 6.13 45.85
C ASP A 54 -29.06 5.60 45.79
N SER A 55 -28.15 6.42 46.32
CA SER A 55 -26.70 6.21 46.51
C SER A 55 -26.28 5.00 47.36
N SER A 56 -25.11 4.38 47.07
CA SER A 56 -23.91 4.31 47.94
C SER A 56 -22.95 3.12 47.68
N VAL A 57 -21.66 3.45 47.56
CA VAL A 57 -20.46 2.84 48.22
C VAL A 57 -19.89 1.46 47.76
N ALA A 58 -18.65 1.59 47.24
CA ALA A 58 -17.41 0.79 47.41
C ALA A 58 -17.28 -0.70 47.02
N GLY A 59 -16.12 -1.01 46.40
CA GLY A 59 -15.36 -2.24 46.64
C GLY A 59 -14.98 -3.09 45.42
N ASP A 60 -13.75 -2.88 44.95
CA ASP A 60 -12.72 -3.90 44.66
C ASP A 60 -12.18 -4.11 43.22
N PRO A 61 -10.84 -4.13 43.03
CA PRO A 61 -10.18 -4.31 41.75
C PRO A 61 -9.52 -5.70 41.64
N SER A 62 -10.12 -6.65 40.93
CA SER A 62 -9.39 -7.83 40.43
C SER A 62 -10.15 -8.57 39.33
N ALA A 63 -9.86 -8.26 38.07
CA ALA A 63 -10.09 -9.14 36.91
C ALA A 63 -9.46 -8.55 35.62
N ALA A 64 -8.19 -8.16 35.68
CA ALA A 64 -7.43 -7.82 34.47
C ALA A 64 -6.85 -9.12 33.89
N GLY A 65 -7.66 -9.87 33.15
CA GLY A 65 -7.20 -11.12 32.54
C GLY A 65 -8.28 -11.89 31.81
N ALA A 66 -8.77 -11.40 30.68
CA ALA A 66 -9.19 -12.23 29.54
C ALA A 66 -9.64 -11.37 28.34
N SER A 67 -9.12 -11.74 27.17
CA SER A 67 -9.67 -11.48 25.83
C SER A 67 -9.46 -10.11 25.19
N LEU A 68 -8.20 -9.85 24.82
CA LEU A 68 -7.88 -9.25 23.52
C LEU A 68 -8.26 -10.27 22.42
N ARG A 69 -9.38 -10.05 21.71
CA ARG A 69 -9.62 -10.65 20.39
C ARG A 69 -10.04 -9.57 19.38
N PRO A 70 -9.54 -9.64 18.13
CA PRO A 70 -9.60 -8.55 17.17
C PRO A 70 -10.96 -8.52 16.47
N TYR A 71 -11.70 -7.42 16.64
CA TYR A 71 -12.86 -7.12 15.81
C TYR A 71 -12.39 -6.43 14.51
N LEU A 72 -11.90 -7.23 13.57
CA LEU A 72 -11.92 -6.90 12.15
C LEU A 72 -12.94 -7.79 11.46
N SER A 73 -14.22 -7.46 11.65
CA SER A 73 -15.27 -7.88 10.74
C SER A 73 -15.81 -6.62 10.08
N ARG A 74 -15.34 -6.34 8.86
CA ARG A 74 -15.92 -5.32 7.98
C ARG A 74 -17.31 -5.79 7.57
N THR A 75 -18.33 -5.38 8.31
CA THR A 75 -19.71 -5.44 7.84
C THR A 75 -20.02 -4.10 7.17
N PHE A 76 -19.99 -4.09 5.84
CA PHE A 76 -20.61 -3.07 5.00
C PHE A 76 -22.13 -3.20 5.14
N LEU A 77 -22.67 -2.73 6.26
CA LEU A 77 -24.08 -2.37 6.36
C LEU A 77 -24.12 -0.95 6.89
N SER A 78 -24.46 -0.04 5.99
CA SER A 78 -24.84 1.34 6.30
C SER A 78 -26.10 1.28 7.18
N VAL A 79 -25.91 1.05 8.48
CA VAL A 79 -26.88 1.42 9.49
C VAL A 79 -26.87 2.95 9.51
N LYS A 80 -28.05 3.55 9.36
CA LYS A 80 -28.29 4.99 9.59
C LYS A 80 -27.89 5.33 11.03
N SER A 81 -26.61 5.44 11.30
CA SER A 81 -26.09 5.91 12.58
C SER A 81 -26.37 7.40 12.64
N HIS A 82 -27.16 7.83 13.62
CA HIS A 82 -27.43 9.24 13.82
C HIS A 82 -26.10 9.99 13.95
N PRO A 83 -25.86 11.06 13.17
CA PRO A 83 -24.57 11.76 13.15
C PRO A 83 -24.15 12.31 14.53
N LEU A 84 -25.13 12.53 15.42
CA LEU A 84 -24.89 12.93 16.81
C LEU A 84 -24.34 11.79 17.67
N ARG A 85 -24.77 10.54 17.41
CA ARG A 85 -24.32 9.36 18.17
C ARG A 85 -22.89 8.99 17.81
N THR A 86 -22.54 9.02 16.52
CA THR A 86 -21.14 8.81 16.08
C THR A 86 -20.20 9.90 16.61
N ARG A 87 -20.66 11.16 16.65
CA ARG A 87 -19.90 12.26 17.25
C ARG A 87 -19.72 12.07 18.77
N LEU A 88 -20.76 11.64 19.47
CA LEU A 88 -20.71 11.34 20.91
C LEU A 88 -19.75 10.18 21.20
N ASP A 89 -19.82 9.09 20.42
CA ASP A 89 -18.95 7.93 20.57
C ASP A 89 -17.46 8.29 20.33
N LEU A 90 -17.19 9.15 19.34
CA LEU A 90 -15.85 9.69 19.10
C LEU A 90 -15.36 10.55 20.28
N LEU A 91 -16.23 11.40 20.84
CA LEU A 91 -15.88 12.23 22.00
C LEU A 91 -15.62 11.38 23.24
N LEU A 92 -16.48 10.38 23.52
CA LEU A 92 -16.29 9.45 24.63
C LEU A 92 -14.96 8.70 24.50
N ARG A 93 -14.62 8.27 23.28
CA ARG A 93 -13.34 7.62 23.00
C ARG A 93 -12.16 8.57 23.23
N GLN A 94 -12.26 9.80 22.73
CA GLN A 94 -11.22 10.81 22.95
C GLN A 94 -11.03 11.11 24.45
N VAL A 95 -12.11 11.24 25.22
CA VAL A 95 -12.06 11.46 26.67
C VAL A 95 -11.43 10.26 27.39
N ALA A 96 -11.79 9.03 27.01
CA ALA A 96 -11.21 7.82 27.58
C ALA A 96 -9.70 7.72 27.29
N ASP A 97 -9.28 8.02 26.05
CA ASP A 97 -7.88 8.01 25.63
C ASP A 97 -7.06 9.07 26.41
N HIS A 98 -7.59 10.29 26.56
CA HIS A 98 -6.92 11.35 27.33
C HIS A 98 -6.91 11.04 28.84
N SER A 99 -7.96 10.43 29.38
CA SER A 99 -8.00 9.98 30.78
C SER A 99 -6.90 8.95 31.05
N ALA A 100 -6.76 7.95 30.17
CA ALA A 100 -5.67 6.97 30.25
C ALA A 100 -4.29 7.64 30.17
N LEU A 101 -4.12 8.63 29.29
CA LEU A 101 -2.88 9.40 29.18
C LEU A 101 -2.58 10.16 30.49
N VAL A 102 -3.55 10.88 31.06
CA VAL A 102 -3.37 11.57 32.34
C VAL A 102 -2.98 10.60 33.46
N HIS A 103 -3.64 9.43 33.54
CA HIS A 103 -3.32 8.42 34.55
C HIS A 103 -1.90 7.86 34.40
N THR A 104 -1.44 7.62 33.17
CA THR A 104 -0.07 7.12 32.93
C THR A 104 0.99 8.17 33.29
N TYR A 105 0.79 9.43 32.91
CA TYR A 105 1.68 10.53 33.31
C TYR A 105 1.69 10.75 34.83
N ALA A 106 0.53 10.62 35.49
CA ALA A 106 0.45 10.71 36.95
C ALA A 106 1.23 9.56 37.63
N ALA A 107 1.14 8.34 37.11
CA ALA A 107 1.92 7.20 37.60
C ALA A 107 3.43 7.42 37.40
N TYR A 108 3.83 7.90 36.23
CA TYR A 108 5.23 8.22 35.92
C TYR A 108 5.80 9.30 36.84
N ALA A 109 5.03 10.38 37.07
CA ALA A 109 5.42 11.44 38.00
C ALA A 109 5.58 10.94 39.45
N ARG A 110 4.71 10.01 39.90
CA ARG A 110 4.84 9.36 41.21
C ARG A 110 6.11 8.52 41.30
N HIS A 111 6.41 7.73 40.27
CA HIS A 111 7.62 6.91 40.21
C HIS A 111 8.88 7.77 40.31
N LEU A 112 8.98 8.84 39.49
CA LEU A 112 10.08 9.80 39.53
C LEU A 112 10.26 10.46 40.90
N LYS A 113 9.17 10.84 41.56
CA LYS A 113 9.22 11.41 42.92
C LYS A 113 9.80 10.40 43.92
N LEU A 114 9.37 9.14 43.87
CA LEU A 114 9.84 8.09 44.77
C LEU A 114 11.32 7.78 44.53
N ASP A 115 11.75 7.65 43.28
CA ASP A 115 13.15 7.41 42.91
C ASP A 115 14.05 8.54 43.39
N ASN A 116 13.68 9.79 43.10
CA ASN A 116 14.44 10.96 43.55
C ASN A 116 14.54 11.00 45.09
N SER A 117 13.45 10.67 45.79
CA SER A 117 13.43 10.61 47.26
C SER A 117 14.33 9.50 47.82
N ARG A 118 14.33 8.32 47.17
CA ARG A 118 15.21 7.19 47.52
C ARG A 118 16.66 7.58 47.32
N GLN A 119 16.98 8.18 46.19
CA GLN A 119 18.33 8.59 45.83
C GLN A 119 18.88 9.66 46.77
N LEU A 120 18.05 10.64 47.18
CA LEU A 120 18.40 11.64 48.19
C LEU A 120 18.81 10.97 49.52
N ARG A 121 18.00 10.03 50.03
CA ARG A 121 18.30 9.32 51.29
C ARG A 121 19.63 8.56 51.24
N VAL A 122 19.94 7.94 50.09
CA VAL A 122 21.21 7.22 49.90
C VAL A 122 22.40 8.19 49.97
N PHE A 123 22.29 9.35 49.32
CA PHE A 123 23.34 10.37 49.36
C PHE A 123 23.52 10.99 50.75
N GLU A 124 22.43 11.30 51.45
CA GLU A 124 22.49 11.81 52.83
C GLU A 124 23.15 10.80 53.78
N GLY A 125 22.76 9.53 53.72
CA GLY A 125 23.36 8.47 54.53
C GLY A 125 24.86 8.31 54.27
N LEU A 126 25.27 8.41 53.00
CA LEU A 126 26.69 8.36 52.63
C LEU A 126 27.47 9.56 53.16
N ALA A 127 26.90 10.76 53.02
CA ALA A 127 27.51 12.00 53.51
C ALA A 127 27.75 11.93 55.02
N VAL A 128 26.72 11.57 55.80
CA VAL A 128 26.83 11.39 57.26
C VAL A 128 27.92 10.37 57.61
N SER A 129 27.96 9.25 56.90
CA SER A 129 28.94 8.21 57.20
C SER A 129 30.38 8.62 56.87
N LEU A 130 30.59 9.34 55.76
CA LEU A 130 31.91 9.90 55.40
C LEU A 130 32.33 10.97 56.41
N SER A 131 31.43 11.85 56.84
CA SER A 131 31.69 12.83 57.89
C SER A 131 32.07 12.18 59.22
N SER A 132 31.39 11.08 59.60
CA SER A 132 31.73 10.34 60.81
C SER A 132 33.11 9.68 60.73
N LEU A 133 33.49 9.17 59.55
CA LEU A 133 34.78 8.55 59.30
C LEU A 133 35.90 9.60 59.31
N ALA A 134 35.66 10.77 58.73
CA ALA A 134 36.57 11.92 58.79
C ALA A 134 36.78 12.41 60.24
N ALA A 135 35.72 12.48 61.05
CA ALA A 135 35.84 12.85 62.46
C ALA A 135 36.70 11.84 63.24
N ARG A 136 36.51 10.53 63.01
CA ARG A 136 37.32 9.45 63.63
C ARG A 136 38.80 9.54 63.23
N LEU A 137 39.09 9.85 61.96
CA LEU A 137 40.45 10.07 61.48
C LEU A 137 41.11 11.30 62.12
N ASN A 138 40.35 12.39 62.34
CA ASN A 138 40.87 13.60 62.98
C ASN A 138 41.09 13.43 64.50
N SER A 139 40.26 12.63 65.19
CA SER A 139 40.42 12.37 66.62
C SER A 139 41.45 11.28 66.95
N GLY A 140 41.77 10.42 65.97
CA GLY A 140 42.63 9.25 66.14
C GLY A 140 44.08 9.49 65.74
N LEU A 141 44.79 10.38 66.44
CA LEU A 141 46.26 10.37 66.48
C LEU A 141 46.70 9.36 67.56
N THR A 142 46.48 8.07 67.33
CA THR A 142 46.89 7.01 68.26
C THR A 142 47.95 6.12 67.62
N SER A 143 48.98 5.82 68.41
CA SER A 143 50.26 5.19 68.09
C SER A 143 50.21 3.72 67.57
N ASP A 144 49.08 3.24 67.05
CA ASP A 144 48.83 1.84 66.69
C ASP A 144 48.58 1.66 65.18
N GLU A 145 49.48 0.95 64.50
CA GLU A 145 49.55 0.88 63.02
C GLU A 145 48.40 0.02 62.43
N ASP A 146 47.96 -1.01 63.16
CA ASP A 146 46.92 -1.95 62.69
C ASP A 146 45.52 -1.34 62.69
N SER A 147 45.22 -0.46 63.66
CA SER A 147 43.95 0.26 63.73
C SER A 147 43.87 1.37 62.66
N LEU A 148 45.00 1.98 62.30
CA LEU A 148 45.11 2.89 61.15
C LEU A 148 44.81 2.16 59.82
N ARG A 149 45.40 0.98 59.59
CA ARG A 149 45.17 0.18 58.37
C ARG A 149 43.72 -0.22 58.18
N ARG A 150 43.00 -0.51 59.26
CA ARG A 150 41.56 -0.83 59.23
C ARG A 150 40.71 0.38 58.83
N LEU A 151 41.00 1.55 59.42
CA LEU A 151 40.34 2.81 59.08
C LEU A 151 40.62 3.24 57.63
N GLU A 152 41.85 3.06 57.17
CA GLU A 152 42.25 3.35 55.79
C GLU A 152 41.47 2.49 54.78
N LYS A 153 41.32 1.18 55.07
CA LYS A 153 40.51 0.27 54.26
C LYS A 153 39.04 0.68 54.23
N GLU A 154 38.46 0.98 55.39
CA GLU A 154 37.07 1.45 55.50
C GLU A 154 36.85 2.75 54.70
N ALA A 155 37.78 3.70 54.79
CA ALA A 155 37.74 4.95 54.02
C ALA A 155 37.78 4.70 52.52
N LYS A 156 38.72 3.84 52.04
CA LYS A 156 38.86 3.48 50.63
C LYS A 156 37.59 2.84 50.09
N ASP A 157 36.99 1.92 50.83
CA ASP A 157 35.75 1.23 50.43
C ASP A 157 34.56 2.22 50.34
N ARG A 158 34.41 3.12 51.32
CA ARG A 158 33.34 4.14 51.33
C ARG A 158 33.51 5.14 50.19
N ILE A 159 34.73 5.60 49.94
CA ILE A 159 35.03 6.52 48.83
C ILE A 159 34.76 5.85 47.48
N LYS A 160 35.13 4.57 47.33
CA LYS A 160 34.85 3.81 46.12
C LYS A 160 33.35 3.69 45.87
N LEU A 161 32.57 3.38 46.90
CA LEU A 161 31.11 3.29 46.82
C LEU A 161 30.47 4.65 46.47
N ALA A 162 30.93 5.74 47.08
CA ALA A 162 30.45 7.08 46.78
C ALA A 162 30.72 7.46 45.31
N ARG A 163 31.92 7.18 44.78
CA ARG A 163 32.23 7.42 43.36
C ARG A 163 31.35 6.61 42.42
N ALA A 164 31.08 5.35 42.74
CA ALA A 164 30.22 4.50 41.92
C ALA A 164 28.79 5.06 41.83
N LEU A 165 28.20 5.44 42.97
CA LEU A 165 26.84 6.00 43.03
C LEU A 165 26.73 7.37 42.36
N ILE A 166 27.74 8.23 42.52
CA ILE A 166 27.81 9.51 41.80
C ILE A 166 27.85 9.26 40.29
N SER A 167 28.67 8.31 39.84
CA SER A 167 28.77 7.96 38.42
C SER A 167 27.45 7.43 37.86
N GLU A 168 26.75 6.56 38.58
CA GLU A 168 25.45 6.01 38.17
C GLU A 168 24.37 7.12 38.10
N SER A 169 24.41 8.06 39.03
CA SER A 169 23.46 9.18 39.08
C SER A 169 23.73 10.32 38.11
N LYS A 170 24.91 10.34 37.45
CA LYS A 170 25.40 11.48 36.68
C LYS A 170 24.40 11.93 35.61
N GLU A 171 23.71 10.98 34.97
CA GLU A 171 22.72 11.26 33.93
C GLU A 171 21.50 12.05 34.42
N SER A 172 21.18 11.95 35.72
CA SER A 172 20.05 12.67 36.31
C SER A 172 20.35 14.15 36.53
N PHE A 173 21.62 14.53 36.66
CA PHE A 173 22.06 15.88 36.99
C PHE A 173 22.77 16.61 35.84
N ASP A 174 23.38 15.88 34.90
CA ASP A 174 24.13 16.43 33.79
C ASP A 174 23.20 16.81 32.62
N THR A 175 22.93 18.12 32.48
CA THR A 175 22.07 18.64 31.40
C THR A 175 22.70 18.47 30.02
N GLN A 176 24.03 18.51 29.89
CA GLN A 176 24.72 18.27 28.62
C GLN A 176 24.53 16.83 28.17
N LEU A 177 24.66 15.88 29.09
CA LEU A 177 24.43 14.47 28.80
C LEU A 177 22.96 14.20 28.39
N LYS A 178 22.00 14.85 29.05
CA LYS A 178 20.57 14.78 28.65
C LYS A 178 20.33 15.35 27.25
N ILE A 179 20.93 16.49 26.92
CA ILE A 179 20.83 17.09 25.59
C ILE A 179 21.43 16.16 24.52
N GLN A 180 22.59 15.56 24.80
CA GLN A 180 23.23 14.63 23.89
C GLN A 180 22.37 13.38 23.66
N LYS A 181 21.83 12.75 24.72
CA LYS A 181 20.91 11.62 24.59
C LYS A 181 19.64 11.97 23.81
N LEU A 182 19.07 13.16 24.05
CA LEU A 182 17.92 13.63 23.29
C LEU A 182 18.27 13.81 21.81
N ARG A 183 19.44 14.38 21.50
CA ARG A 183 19.93 14.51 20.13
C ARG A 183 20.07 13.13 19.47
N ASP A 184 20.72 12.18 20.13
CA ASP A 184 20.94 10.84 19.59
C ASP A 184 19.62 10.10 19.36
N THR A 185 18.64 10.26 20.27
CA THR A 185 17.29 9.69 20.08
C THR A 185 16.54 10.36 18.93
N ILE A 186 16.64 11.68 18.76
CA ILE A 186 16.05 12.39 17.60
C ILE A 186 16.65 11.86 16.29
N PHE A 187 17.97 11.73 16.19
CA PHE A 187 18.61 11.18 15.00
C PHE A 187 18.17 9.73 14.73
N ALA A 188 18.13 8.88 15.77
CA ALA A 188 17.70 7.50 15.65
C ALA A 188 16.24 7.38 15.19
N VAL A 189 15.33 8.15 15.79
CA VAL A 189 13.91 8.18 15.41
C VAL A 189 13.73 8.76 14.01
N HIS A 190 14.49 9.79 13.64
CA HIS A 190 14.43 10.38 12.30
C HIS A 190 14.85 9.38 11.22
N GLU A 191 15.91 8.61 11.47
CA GLU A 191 16.36 7.57 10.57
C GLU A 191 15.31 6.45 10.42
N GLN A 192 14.69 6.02 11.53
CA GLN A 192 13.57 5.08 11.48
C GLN A 192 12.38 5.63 10.69
N LEU A 193 12.02 6.89 10.88
CA LEU A 193 10.97 7.56 10.12
C LEU A 193 11.31 7.61 8.63
N HIS A 194 12.56 7.91 8.27
CA HIS A 194 12.99 7.95 6.88
C HIS A 194 12.89 6.57 6.21
N ARG A 195 13.32 5.51 6.90
CA ARG A 195 13.15 4.12 6.43
C ARG A 195 11.68 3.74 6.29
N ALA A 196 10.85 4.07 7.28
CA ALA A 196 9.41 3.81 7.25
C ALA A 196 8.71 4.56 6.10
N LYS A 197 9.11 5.81 5.82
CA LYS A 197 8.60 6.58 4.67
C LYS A 197 8.98 5.94 3.33
N LYS A 198 10.24 5.53 3.16
CA LYS A 198 10.71 4.85 1.95
C LYS A 198 9.95 3.53 1.73
N LEU A 199 9.82 2.72 2.78
CA LEU A 199 9.07 1.47 2.72
C LEU A 199 7.58 1.72 2.44
N GLY A 200 6.98 2.72 3.08
CA GLY A 200 5.59 3.11 2.87
C GLY A 200 5.29 3.56 1.43
N ALA A 201 6.21 4.30 0.81
CA ALA A 201 6.09 4.69 -0.59
C ALA A 201 6.15 3.47 -1.52
N LEU A 202 7.09 2.54 -1.27
CA LEU A 202 7.22 1.31 -2.04
C LEU A 202 5.98 0.41 -1.90
N THR A 203 5.50 0.17 -0.67
CA THR A 203 4.34 -0.70 -0.43
C THR A 203 3.07 -0.09 -1.01
N ASN A 204 2.89 1.23 -0.91
CA ASN A 204 1.77 1.91 -1.56
C ASN A 204 1.81 1.73 -3.08
N ARG A 205 2.99 1.79 -3.70
CA ARG A 205 3.14 1.57 -5.14
C ARG A 205 2.88 0.12 -5.53
N ILE A 206 3.41 -0.84 -4.77
CA ILE A 206 3.12 -2.27 -4.99
C ILE A 206 1.62 -2.51 -4.90
N ALA A 207 0.95 -1.96 -3.87
CA ALA A 207 -0.49 -2.10 -3.72
C ALA A 207 -1.28 -1.47 -4.88
N ALA A 208 -0.85 -0.30 -5.37
CA ALA A 208 -1.50 0.39 -6.48
C ALA A 208 -1.28 -0.30 -7.84
N GLY A 209 -0.09 -0.86 -8.09
CA GLY A 209 0.27 -1.48 -9.36
C GLY A 209 0.08 -3.00 -9.41
N SER A 210 -0.10 -3.68 -8.27
CA SER A 210 -0.26 -5.13 -8.25
C SER A 210 -1.59 -5.57 -8.83
N THR A 211 -1.58 -6.58 -9.70
CA THR A 211 -2.80 -7.24 -10.14
C THR A 211 -3.40 -8.08 -9.00
N PRO A 212 -4.70 -7.97 -8.71
CA PRO A 212 -5.37 -8.84 -7.76
C PRO A 212 -5.12 -10.32 -8.07
N LYS A 213 -4.96 -11.16 -7.03
CA LYS A 213 -4.63 -12.58 -7.17
C LYS A 213 -5.52 -13.31 -8.18
N SER A 214 -6.82 -13.02 -8.20
CA SER A 214 -7.76 -13.61 -9.15
C SER A 214 -7.45 -13.27 -10.61
N LEU A 215 -7.08 -12.02 -10.91
CA LEU A 215 -6.69 -11.59 -12.26
C LEU A 215 -5.33 -12.17 -12.66
N HIS A 216 -4.39 -12.24 -11.71
CA HIS A 216 -3.10 -12.90 -11.95
C HIS A 216 -3.29 -14.40 -12.25
N CYS A 217 -4.14 -15.11 -11.50
CA CYS A 217 -4.48 -16.51 -11.77
C CYS A 217 -5.10 -16.72 -13.15
N LEU A 218 -5.88 -15.76 -13.65
CA LEU A 218 -6.42 -15.83 -15.01
C LEU A 218 -5.28 -15.78 -16.04
N ALA A 219 -4.36 -14.83 -15.91
CA ALA A 219 -3.20 -14.73 -16.81
C ALA A 219 -2.38 -16.03 -16.81
N MET A 220 -2.12 -16.59 -15.63
CA MET A 220 -1.41 -17.87 -15.49
C MET A 220 -2.14 -19.03 -16.18
N ARG A 221 -3.47 -19.11 -16.09
CA ARG A 221 -4.26 -20.14 -16.79
C ARG A 221 -4.21 -19.99 -18.30
N LEU A 222 -4.19 -18.76 -18.81
CA LEU A 222 -4.05 -18.50 -20.25
C LEU A 222 -2.65 -18.89 -20.76
N MET A 223 -1.61 -18.64 -19.96
CA MET A 223 -0.25 -19.12 -20.29
C MET A 223 -0.15 -20.65 -20.23
N GLU A 224 -0.77 -21.29 -19.24
CA GLU A 224 -0.85 -22.76 -19.15
C GLU A 224 -1.50 -23.34 -20.42
N ASP A 225 -2.60 -22.74 -20.86
CA ASP A 225 -3.29 -23.16 -22.07
C ASP A 225 -2.45 -22.91 -23.34
N ARG A 226 -1.67 -21.82 -23.39
CA ARG A 226 -0.70 -21.57 -24.46
C ARG A 226 0.34 -22.69 -24.56
N ILE A 227 0.87 -23.11 -23.42
CA ILE A 227 1.91 -24.14 -23.32
C ILE A 227 1.34 -25.51 -23.68
N ALA A 228 0.09 -25.80 -23.27
CA ALA A 228 -0.59 -27.03 -23.61
C ALA A 228 -0.92 -27.16 -25.10
N HIS A 229 -1.21 -26.04 -25.78
CA HIS A 229 -1.64 -26.00 -27.18
C HIS A 229 -0.80 -25.02 -28.03
N PRO A 230 0.51 -25.27 -28.24
CA PRO A 230 1.42 -24.32 -28.88
C PRO A 230 1.03 -23.96 -30.33
N ASP A 231 0.52 -24.94 -31.08
CA ASP A 231 0.14 -24.77 -32.49
C ASP A 231 -1.16 -23.98 -32.67
N SER A 232 -2.04 -23.97 -31.67
CA SER A 232 -3.37 -23.34 -31.76
C SER A 232 -3.31 -21.81 -31.70
N TYR A 233 -2.21 -21.28 -31.18
CA TYR A 233 -2.04 -19.85 -30.92
C TYR A 233 -0.80 -19.28 -31.63
N GLY A 234 -0.15 -20.06 -32.50
CA GLY A 234 1.00 -19.63 -33.30
C GLY A 234 0.69 -18.33 -34.05
N ARG A 235 1.63 -17.38 -34.05
CA ARG A 235 1.44 -16.11 -34.79
C ARG A 235 1.35 -16.41 -36.28
N PRO A 236 0.25 -16.02 -36.95
CA PRO A 236 0.14 -16.21 -38.38
C PRO A 236 0.94 -15.12 -39.11
N GLY A 237 2.01 -15.52 -39.80
CA GLY A 237 2.59 -14.76 -40.91
C GLY A 237 3.17 -13.36 -40.61
N PRO A 238 3.54 -12.61 -41.68
CA PRO A 238 3.98 -11.22 -41.55
C PRO A 238 2.86 -10.31 -41.04
N GLU A 239 3.23 -9.21 -40.37
CA GLU A 239 2.27 -8.22 -39.84
C GLU A 239 1.33 -7.74 -40.97
N PRO A 240 0.00 -7.80 -40.77
CA PRO A 240 -0.97 -7.29 -41.74
C PRO A 240 -0.70 -5.82 -42.07
N PRO A 241 -0.73 -5.42 -43.36
CA PRO A 241 -0.46 -4.04 -43.76
C PRO A 241 -1.44 -3.03 -43.13
N GLU A 242 -2.65 -3.47 -42.79
CA GLU A 242 -3.70 -2.66 -42.16
C GLU A 242 -3.32 -2.19 -40.75
N LEU A 243 -2.39 -2.86 -40.06
CA LEU A 243 -1.92 -2.43 -38.74
C LEU A 243 -1.15 -1.10 -38.78
N ALA A 244 -0.76 -0.64 -39.96
CA ALA A 244 -0.05 0.62 -40.13
C ALA A 244 -0.68 1.52 -41.20
N ASP A 245 -1.93 1.24 -41.57
CA ASP A 245 -2.68 2.05 -42.51
C ASP A 245 -3.14 3.35 -41.85
N PRO A 246 -2.57 4.52 -42.18
CA PRO A 246 -2.87 5.78 -41.52
C PRO A 246 -4.33 6.24 -41.67
N ASP A 247 -5.11 5.64 -42.58
CA ASP A 247 -6.52 5.97 -42.79
C ASP A 247 -7.46 5.28 -41.78
N LEU A 248 -6.94 4.36 -40.95
CA LEU A 248 -7.69 3.66 -39.90
C LEU A 248 -7.60 4.39 -38.54
N TYR A 249 -8.49 4.01 -37.63
CA TYR A 249 -8.53 4.56 -36.27
C TYR A 249 -7.63 3.74 -35.34
N HIS A 250 -6.42 4.23 -35.10
CA HIS A 250 -5.42 3.62 -34.23
C HIS A 250 -5.53 4.04 -32.76
N TYR A 251 -5.77 3.06 -31.89
CA TYR A 251 -5.79 3.22 -30.45
C TYR A 251 -4.57 2.55 -29.83
N VAL A 252 -3.94 3.19 -28.84
CA VAL A 252 -2.81 2.60 -28.10
C VAL A 252 -3.23 2.38 -26.65
N LEU A 253 -3.02 1.16 -26.17
CA LEU A 253 -3.24 0.75 -24.78
C LEU A 253 -1.94 0.16 -24.24
N ILE A 254 -1.53 0.55 -23.04
CA ILE A 254 -0.34 0.01 -22.39
C ILE A 254 -0.74 -0.49 -21.01
N SER A 255 -0.73 -1.81 -20.80
CA SER A 255 -1.18 -2.44 -19.55
C SER A 255 -0.78 -3.92 -19.48
N ASP A 256 -0.74 -4.45 -18.27
CA ASP A 256 -0.57 -5.87 -17.94
C ASP A 256 -1.89 -6.56 -17.55
N ASN A 257 -2.99 -5.82 -17.51
CA ASN A 257 -4.28 -6.33 -17.06
C ASN A 257 -5.14 -6.78 -18.24
N VAL A 258 -5.12 -8.09 -18.50
CA VAL A 258 -5.89 -8.75 -19.57
C VAL A 258 -7.37 -8.34 -19.58
N ILE A 259 -8.02 -8.29 -18.41
CA ILE A 259 -9.45 -7.97 -18.31
C ILE A 259 -9.72 -6.49 -18.59
N ALA A 260 -8.86 -5.61 -18.06
CA ALA A 260 -9.00 -4.17 -18.23
C ALA A 260 -8.88 -3.80 -19.72
N VAL A 261 -7.80 -4.26 -20.38
CA VAL A 261 -7.61 -4.09 -21.83
C VAL A 261 -8.78 -4.67 -22.62
N SER A 262 -9.22 -5.89 -22.30
CA SER A 262 -10.37 -6.50 -22.96
C SER A 262 -11.65 -5.69 -22.81
N THR A 263 -11.85 -5.02 -21.67
CA THR A 263 -13.03 -4.20 -21.40
C THR A 263 -12.99 -2.92 -22.23
N VAL A 264 -11.84 -2.26 -22.30
CA VAL A 264 -11.65 -1.05 -23.12
C VAL A 264 -11.89 -1.37 -24.59
N VAL A 265 -11.24 -2.41 -25.12
CA VAL A 265 -11.40 -2.84 -26.52
C VAL A 265 -12.85 -3.20 -26.82
N ASN A 266 -13.49 -4.03 -25.99
CA ASN A 266 -14.86 -4.47 -26.24
C ASN A 266 -15.86 -3.31 -26.14
N SER A 267 -15.71 -2.42 -25.16
CA SER A 267 -16.58 -1.24 -25.02
C SER A 267 -16.40 -0.26 -26.18
N ALA A 268 -15.17 -0.07 -26.68
CA ALA A 268 -14.91 0.77 -27.85
C ALA A 268 -15.56 0.21 -29.12
N ILE A 269 -15.42 -1.10 -29.36
CA ILE A 269 -16.00 -1.79 -30.52
C ILE A 269 -17.52 -1.77 -30.49
N GLN A 270 -18.13 -2.05 -29.34
CA GLN A 270 -19.60 -2.10 -29.21
C GLN A 270 -20.27 -0.74 -29.46
N ASN A 271 -19.57 0.36 -29.19
CA ASN A 271 -20.08 1.71 -29.37
C ASN A 271 -19.61 2.37 -30.67
N ALA A 272 -18.79 1.68 -31.48
CA ALA A 272 -18.30 2.20 -32.75
C ALA A 272 -19.35 2.09 -33.86
N ALA A 273 -19.46 3.13 -34.70
CA ALA A 273 -20.33 3.09 -35.88
C ALA A 273 -19.77 2.19 -36.99
N GLU A 274 -18.45 2.18 -37.17
CA GLU A 274 -17.74 1.39 -38.18
C GLU A 274 -16.63 0.52 -37.56
N PRO A 275 -16.97 -0.55 -36.82
CA PRO A 275 -15.98 -1.28 -35.99
C PRO A 275 -14.77 -1.83 -36.75
N TRP A 276 -14.91 -2.18 -38.03
CA TRP A 276 -13.82 -2.69 -38.87
C TRP A 276 -12.72 -1.66 -39.16
N LYS A 277 -12.97 -0.36 -38.93
CA LYS A 277 -11.96 0.70 -39.06
C LYS A 277 -11.11 0.88 -37.80
N HIS A 278 -11.42 0.20 -36.70
CA HIS A 278 -10.74 0.39 -35.41
C HIS A 278 -9.62 -0.64 -35.24
N VAL A 279 -8.41 -0.12 -34.98
CA VAL A 279 -7.18 -0.90 -34.76
C VAL A 279 -6.66 -0.57 -33.36
N PHE A 280 -6.53 -1.60 -32.51
CA PHE A 280 -6.03 -1.46 -31.14
C PHE A 280 -4.62 -2.04 -31.05
N HIS A 281 -3.66 -1.23 -30.64
CA HIS A 281 -2.31 -1.64 -30.32
C HIS A 281 -2.15 -1.76 -28.82
N VAL A 282 -2.00 -2.98 -28.34
CA VAL A 282 -1.81 -3.31 -26.93
C VAL A 282 -0.33 -3.58 -26.69
N VAL A 283 0.24 -2.88 -25.72
CA VAL A 283 1.63 -3.06 -25.29
C VAL A 283 1.67 -3.51 -23.85
N THR A 284 2.37 -4.61 -23.59
CA THR A 284 2.39 -5.26 -22.27
C THR A 284 3.79 -5.74 -21.90
N ASP A 285 4.02 -6.07 -20.63
CA ASP A 285 5.23 -6.74 -20.19
C ASP A 285 5.39 -8.11 -20.90
N PRO A 286 6.64 -8.53 -21.21
CA PRO A 286 6.90 -9.84 -21.81
C PRO A 286 6.22 -11.01 -21.10
N MET A 287 6.05 -10.92 -19.77
CA MET A 287 5.38 -11.96 -19.00
C MET A 287 3.91 -12.13 -19.41
N TYR A 288 3.19 -11.06 -19.75
CA TYR A 288 1.74 -11.13 -20.05
C TYR A 288 1.43 -11.24 -21.56
N LEU A 289 2.44 -11.15 -22.43
CA LEU A 289 2.30 -11.21 -23.88
C LEU A 289 1.48 -12.43 -24.33
N ASP A 290 1.88 -13.62 -23.88
CA ASP A 290 1.26 -14.87 -24.31
C ASP A 290 -0.18 -14.99 -23.79
N ALA A 291 -0.41 -14.57 -22.53
CA ALA A 291 -1.74 -14.56 -21.95
C ALA A 291 -2.70 -13.66 -22.73
N MET A 292 -2.26 -12.46 -23.12
CA MET A 292 -3.08 -11.54 -23.91
C MET A 292 -3.31 -12.05 -25.34
N GLN A 293 -2.31 -12.66 -25.97
CA GLN A 293 -2.49 -13.26 -27.30
C GLN A 293 -3.50 -14.41 -27.27
N VAL A 294 -3.40 -15.31 -26.29
CA VAL A 294 -4.39 -16.39 -26.12
C VAL A 294 -5.78 -15.81 -25.89
N TRP A 295 -5.90 -14.78 -25.04
CA TRP A 295 -7.19 -14.14 -24.76
C TRP A 295 -7.88 -13.61 -26.02
N PHE A 296 -7.17 -12.81 -26.83
CA PHE A 296 -7.72 -12.22 -28.05
C PHE A 296 -7.87 -13.25 -29.19
N THR A 297 -7.15 -14.36 -29.15
CA THR A 297 -7.36 -15.48 -30.10
C THR A 297 -8.62 -16.26 -29.76
N LEU A 298 -8.83 -16.56 -28.47
CA LEU A 298 -10.05 -17.23 -27.99
C LEU A 298 -11.28 -16.33 -28.07
N ARG A 299 -11.08 -15.01 -28.03
CA ARG A 299 -12.14 -13.99 -28.05
C ARG A 299 -11.81 -12.94 -29.10
N PRO A 300 -11.95 -13.29 -30.39
CA PRO A 300 -11.66 -12.36 -31.46
C PRO A 300 -12.54 -11.11 -31.33
N PRO A 301 -11.99 -9.92 -31.62
CA PRO A 301 -12.76 -8.68 -31.61
C PRO A 301 -13.98 -8.80 -32.54
N ALA A 302 -15.15 -8.42 -32.04
CA ALA A 302 -16.37 -8.46 -32.84
C ALA A 302 -16.30 -7.49 -34.04
N SER A 303 -17.10 -7.76 -35.07
CA SER A 303 -17.39 -6.81 -36.15
C SER A 303 -16.17 -6.34 -36.98
N GLY A 304 -15.12 -7.16 -37.04
CA GLY A 304 -13.97 -6.94 -37.93
C GLY A 304 -12.89 -5.99 -37.40
N ALA A 305 -13.00 -5.50 -36.16
CA ALA A 305 -11.94 -4.74 -35.51
C ALA A 305 -10.64 -5.55 -35.38
N ARG A 306 -9.50 -4.87 -35.29
CA ARG A 306 -8.18 -5.51 -35.18
C ARG A 306 -7.53 -5.20 -33.84
N VAL A 307 -6.91 -6.21 -33.23
CA VAL A 307 -6.12 -6.06 -32.00
C VAL A 307 -4.74 -6.65 -32.26
N GLU A 308 -3.71 -5.84 -32.06
CA GLU A 308 -2.31 -6.23 -32.06
C GLU A 308 -1.78 -6.24 -30.63
N VAL A 309 -1.11 -7.31 -30.22
CA VAL A 309 -0.47 -7.39 -28.90
C VAL A 309 1.04 -7.51 -29.08
N LYS A 310 1.78 -6.51 -28.60
CA LYS A 310 3.25 -6.43 -28.61
C LYS A 310 3.78 -6.39 -27.18
N SER A 311 4.95 -6.98 -26.95
CA SER A 311 5.65 -6.80 -25.67
C SER A 311 6.58 -5.60 -25.74
N VAL A 312 6.95 -5.07 -24.58
CA VAL A 312 8.02 -4.06 -24.47
C VAL A 312 9.31 -4.54 -25.14
N ALA A 313 9.64 -5.84 -25.03
CA ALA A 313 10.83 -6.44 -25.62
C ALA A 313 10.82 -6.46 -27.16
N ASN A 314 9.68 -6.25 -27.81
CA ASN A 314 9.61 -6.12 -29.27
C ASN A 314 10.16 -4.78 -29.77
N PHE A 315 10.33 -3.79 -28.89
CA PHE A 315 10.83 -2.47 -29.25
C PHE A 315 12.33 -2.37 -28.97
N GLY A 316 13.16 -2.80 -29.93
CA GLY A 316 14.62 -2.87 -29.77
C GLY A 316 15.33 -1.53 -29.47
N PHE A 317 14.66 -0.39 -29.68
CA PHE A 317 15.20 0.92 -29.29
C PHE A 317 15.14 1.17 -27.78
N LEU A 318 14.31 0.45 -27.02
CA LEU A 318 14.21 0.55 -25.55
C LEU A 318 15.38 -0.17 -24.87
N SER A 319 16.56 0.43 -24.98
CA SER A 319 17.79 0.01 -24.28
C SER A 319 18.22 1.08 -23.28
N SER A 320 19.05 0.76 -22.29
CA SER A 320 19.58 1.76 -21.35
C SER A 320 20.49 2.82 -21.98
N SER A 321 20.97 2.56 -23.20
CA SER A 321 21.71 3.55 -24.00
C SER A 321 20.80 4.66 -24.53
N TYR A 322 19.57 4.32 -24.91
CA TYR A 322 18.62 5.25 -25.52
C TYR A 322 17.57 5.79 -24.53
N SER A 323 17.12 4.97 -23.57
CA SER A 323 16.07 5.33 -22.61
C SER A 323 16.66 5.51 -21.21
N PRO A 324 16.59 6.73 -20.62
CA PRO A 324 16.97 6.99 -19.24
C PRO A 324 16.15 6.17 -18.23
N VAL A 325 14.87 5.90 -18.55
CA VAL A 325 14.01 5.04 -17.71
C VAL A 325 14.61 3.63 -17.62
N MET A 326 15.02 3.06 -18.76
CA MET A 326 15.66 1.75 -18.78
C MET A 326 16.97 1.77 -17.98
N ARG A 327 17.77 2.83 -18.11
CA ARG A 327 19.00 3.02 -17.33
C ARG A 327 18.73 3.05 -15.81
N GLN A 328 17.65 3.70 -15.38
CA GLN A 328 17.28 3.75 -13.96
C GLN A 328 16.75 2.41 -13.44
N VAL A 329 15.90 1.74 -14.22
CA VAL A 329 15.38 0.41 -13.88
C VAL A 329 16.53 -0.60 -13.76
N GLU A 330 17.46 -0.61 -14.73
CA GLU A 330 18.68 -1.44 -14.69
C GLU A 330 19.61 -1.02 -13.54
N GLY A 331 19.71 0.27 -13.25
CA GLY A 331 20.46 0.84 -12.13
C GLY A 331 19.87 0.58 -10.74
N GLY A 332 18.79 -0.22 -10.65
CA GLY A 332 18.22 -0.69 -9.38
C GLY A 332 16.99 0.09 -8.91
N ARG A 333 16.50 1.09 -9.65
CA ARG A 333 15.21 1.76 -9.40
C ARG A 333 14.05 0.91 -9.91
N ARG A 334 13.84 -0.24 -9.24
CA ARG A 334 12.73 -1.16 -9.51
C ARG A 334 11.37 -0.61 -9.08
N ASP A 335 11.35 0.56 -8.43
CA ASP A 335 10.13 1.28 -8.14
C ASP A 335 9.54 1.95 -9.38
N LEU A 336 10.24 2.06 -10.52
CA LEU A 336 9.67 2.61 -11.74
C LEU A 336 8.82 1.57 -12.48
N ALA A 337 7.55 1.90 -12.74
CA ALA A 337 6.70 1.10 -13.61
C ALA A 337 7.01 1.44 -15.08
N LEU A 338 7.82 0.61 -15.74
CA LEU A 338 8.30 0.84 -17.11
C LEU A 338 7.16 1.16 -18.10
N LEU A 339 6.06 0.42 -18.01
CA LEU A 339 4.87 0.60 -18.84
C LEU A 339 4.30 2.03 -18.78
N ASP A 340 4.35 2.66 -17.61
CA ASP A 340 3.87 4.05 -17.47
C ASP A 340 4.70 5.02 -18.28
N TYR A 341 5.98 4.74 -18.54
CA TYR A 341 6.85 5.64 -19.28
C TYR A 341 6.85 5.40 -20.79
N LEU A 342 6.32 4.26 -21.25
CA LEU A 342 6.26 3.94 -22.68
C LEU A 342 5.44 4.94 -23.49
N ARG A 343 4.50 5.64 -22.85
CA ARG A 343 3.71 6.72 -23.45
C ARG A 343 4.55 7.86 -24.05
N PHE A 344 5.80 8.02 -23.61
CA PHE A 344 6.71 9.04 -24.15
C PHE A 344 7.44 8.61 -25.42
N TYR A 345 7.38 7.33 -25.76
CA TYR A 345 8.01 6.74 -26.92
C TYR A 345 7.02 6.38 -28.03
N LEU A 346 5.77 6.89 -27.97
CA LEU A 346 4.74 6.65 -28.98
C LEU A 346 5.22 6.94 -30.43
N PRO A 347 5.95 8.04 -30.70
CA PRO A 347 6.45 8.31 -32.06
C PRO A 347 7.45 7.27 -32.57
N GLU A 348 8.31 6.74 -31.69
CA GLU A 348 9.28 5.68 -31.98
C GLU A 348 8.63 4.30 -32.10
N MET A 349 7.60 4.02 -31.30
CA MET A 349 6.84 2.77 -31.34
C MET A 349 6.00 2.65 -32.62
N TYR A 350 5.45 3.78 -33.10
CA TYR A 350 4.55 3.82 -34.25
C TYR A 350 5.02 4.84 -35.31
N PRO A 351 6.17 4.60 -35.97
CA PRO A 351 6.78 5.58 -36.88
C PRO A 351 5.98 5.81 -38.17
N ARG A 352 5.11 4.86 -38.54
CA ARG A 352 4.27 4.93 -39.75
C ARG A 352 2.94 5.65 -39.53
N LEU A 353 2.52 5.82 -38.28
CA LEU A 353 1.23 6.43 -37.94
C LEU A 353 1.36 7.93 -37.78
N ARG A 354 0.36 8.67 -38.27
CA ARG A 354 0.28 10.14 -38.14
C ARG A 354 -0.35 10.57 -36.82
N ARG A 355 -1.38 9.84 -36.38
CA ARG A 355 -2.19 10.18 -35.22
C ARG A 355 -2.61 8.90 -34.50
N VAL A 356 -2.65 8.95 -33.18
CA VAL A 356 -3.15 7.87 -32.33
C VAL A 356 -4.00 8.42 -31.21
N VAL A 357 -4.96 7.63 -30.74
CA VAL A 357 -5.67 7.88 -29.48
C VAL A 357 -5.15 6.95 -28.42
N PHE A 358 -4.55 7.50 -27.37
CA PHE A 358 -4.13 6.75 -26.21
C PHE A 358 -5.31 6.57 -25.24
N LEU A 359 -5.52 5.33 -24.80
CA LEU A 359 -6.55 4.96 -23.82
C LEU A 359 -5.87 4.27 -22.62
N GLU A 360 -6.15 4.75 -21.40
CA GLU A 360 -5.78 4.01 -20.18
C GLU A 360 -6.65 2.76 -20.03
N ASP A 361 -6.17 1.77 -19.30
CA ASP A 361 -6.85 0.48 -19.15
C ASP A 361 -8.05 0.53 -18.19
N ASP A 362 -8.19 1.62 -17.42
CA ASP A 362 -9.29 1.88 -16.49
C ASP A 362 -10.46 2.67 -17.12
N VAL A 363 -10.48 2.83 -18.45
CA VAL A 363 -11.57 3.51 -19.17
C VAL A 363 -12.63 2.55 -19.71
N VAL A 364 -13.87 3.03 -19.78
CA VAL A 364 -14.98 2.34 -20.47
C VAL A 364 -15.58 3.30 -21.49
N VAL A 365 -15.56 2.90 -22.75
CA VAL A 365 -16.06 3.71 -23.86
C VAL A 365 -17.57 3.56 -23.97
N GLN A 366 -18.29 4.69 -24.01
CA GLN A 366 -19.76 4.72 -24.10
C GLN A 366 -20.29 5.37 -25.38
N LYS A 367 -19.39 5.87 -26.24
CA LYS A 367 -19.73 6.53 -27.51
C LYS A 367 -18.63 6.27 -28.54
N ASP A 368 -18.99 6.39 -29.81
CA ASP A 368 -18.04 6.28 -30.90
C ASP A 368 -16.89 7.30 -30.76
N LEU A 369 -15.66 6.78 -30.77
CA LEU A 369 -14.43 7.56 -30.65
C LEU A 369 -13.92 8.12 -31.98
N ALA A 370 -14.48 7.70 -33.12
CA ALA A 370 -14.05 8.17 -34.45
C ALA A 370 -14.05 9.71 -34.57
N GLY A 371 -14.93 10.39 -33.83
CA GLY A 371 -14.97 11.84 -33.76
C GLY A 371 -13.67 12.50 -33.29
N LEU A 372 -12.85 11.80 -32.49
CA LEU A 372 -11.58 12.30 -31.97
C LEU A 372 -10.54 12.55 -33.08
N TRP A 373 -10.60 11.81 -34.19
CA TRP A 373 -9.69 12.01 -35.32
C TRP A 373 -9.93 13.33 -36.05
N ARG A 374 -11.14 13.89 -35.95
CA ARG A 374 -11.52 15.16 -36.59
C ARG A 374 -11.23 16.39 -35.71
N VAL A 375 -10.75 16.18 -34.49
CA VAL A 375 -10.38 17.30 -33.61
C VAL A 375 -9.18 18.03 -34.21
N ASP A 376 -9.32 19.34 -34.36
CA ASP A 376 -8.21 20.21 -34.69
C ASP A 376 -7.37 20.44 -33.44
N LEU A 377 -6.09 20.11 -33.53
CA LEU A 377 -5.14 20.25 -32.43
C LEU A 377 -4.37 21.57 -32.51
N ASP A 378 -4.64 22.45 -33.49
CA ASP A 378 -3.97 23.75 -33.64
C ASP A 378 -2.42 23.62 -33.66
N GLY A 379 -1.94 22.60 -34.38
CA GLY A 379 -0.53 22.25 -34.46
C GLY A 379 0.09 21.69 -33.18
N LYS A 380 -0.67 21.49 -32.09
CA LYS A 380 -0.19 20.90 -30.83
C LYS A 380 -0.02 19.39 -30.92
N VAL A 381 0.91 18.88 -30.12
CA VAL A 381 1.25 17.45 -30.04
C VAL A 381 0.16 16.62 -29.36
N ASN A 382 -0.52 17.16 -28.35
CA ASN A 382 -1.48 16.42 -27.53
C ASN A 382 -2.79 17.21 -27.37
N GLY A 383 -3.92 16.54 -27.61
CA GLY A 383 -5.26 16.96 -27.19
C GLY A 383 -5.76 16.10 -26.05
N ALA A 384 -6.16 16.72 -24.93
CA ALA A 384 -6.58 16.01 -23.73
C ALA A 384 -7.74 16.72 -23.01
N VAL A 385 -8.42 15.98 -22.13
CA VAL A 385 -9.53 16.52 -21.33
C VAL A 385 -9.00 17.27 -20.11
N GLU A 386 -9.33 18.54 -20.00
CA GLU A 386 -8.99 19.38 -18.86
C GLU A 386 -9.74 18.92 -17.59
N MET A 387 -9.05 18.87 -16.45
CA MET A 387 -9.64 18.40 -15.17
C MET A 387 -9.89 19.50 -14.15
N CYS A 388 -10.02 20.76 -14.56
CA CYS A 388 -10.15 21.91 -13.65
C CYS A 388 -11.52 22.05 -12.94
N PHE A 389 -12.25 20.96 -12.77
CA PHE A 389 -13.51 20.93 -12.04
C PHE A 389 -13.25 20.94 -10.51
N GLY A 390 -13.64 22.04 -9.85
CA GLY A 390 -13.35 22.29 -8.43
C GLY A 390 -11.89 22.74 -8.20
N GLY A 391 -11.55 23.26 -7.01
CA GLY A 391 -10.19 23.78 -6.70
C GLY A 391 -9.04 22.76 -6.71
N PHE A 392 -9.25 21.58 -7.28
CA PHE A 392 -8.30 20.48 -7.38
C PHE A 392 -7.71 20.43 -8.81
N ARG A 393 -6.50 19.87 -8.95
CA ARG A 393 -5.83 19.57 -10.22
C ARG A 393 -5.25 20.76 -11.04
N ARG A 394 -4.66 21.75 -10.37
CA ARG A 394 -3.79 22.76 -11.01
C ARG A 394 -2.32 22.42 -10.83
N TYR A 395 -1.46 22.86 -11.75
CA TYR A 395 -0.02 22.59 -11.66
C TYR A 395 0.62 23.06 -10.36
N GLY A 396 0.15 24.17 -9.77
CA GLY A 396 0.63 24.66 -8.48
C GLY A 396 0.58 23.63 -7.33
N ARG A 397 -0.20 22.55 -7.47
CA ARG A 397 -0.25 21.44 -6.49
C ARG A 397 0.66 20.26 -6.82
N TYR A 398 1.12 20.13 -8.06
CA TYR A 398 1.90 18.97 -8.53
C TYR A 398 3.36 19.30 -8.79
N MET A 399 3.66 20.53 -9.16
CA MET A 399 5.01 20.96 -9.52
C MET A 399 5.58 21.91 -8.46
N ASN A 400 6.89 21.82 -8.24
CA ASN A 400 7.59 22.75 -7.36
C ASN A 400 7.95 24.03 -8.14
N PHE A 401 7.12 25.06 -8.00
CA PHE A 401 7.35 26.38 -8.62
C PHE A 401 8.51 27.17 -8.01
N SER A 402 9.17 26.64 -6.97
CA SER A 402 10.45 27.21 -6.49
C SER A 402 11.60 26.88 -7.45
N HIS A 403 11.43 25.91 -8.36
CA HIS A 403 12.44 25.54 -9.35
C HIS A 403 12.39 26.48 -10.56
N PRO A 404 13.50 27.14 -10.95
CA PRO A 404 13.51 28.18 -12.00
C PRO A 404 12.93 27.70 -13.33
N VAL A 405 13.33 26.50 -13.79
CA VAL A 405 12.85 25.91 -15.05
C VAL A 405 11.33 25.69 -15.07
N VAL A 406 10.74 25.38 -13.91
CA VAL A 406 9.28 25.17 -13.80
C VAL A 406 8.56 26.51 -13.85
N GLN A 407 9.09 27.50 -13.12
CA GLN A 407 8.51 28.84 -13.05
C GLN A 407 8.54 29.58 -14.40
N GLU A 408 9.60 29.40 -15.19
CA GLU A 408 9.73 30.03 -16.51
C GLU A 408 8.81 29.40 -17.57
N ARG A 409 8.54 28.09 -17.47
CA ARG A 409 7.82 27.35 -18.52
C ARG A 409 6.35 27.08 -18.22
N PHE A 410 5.97 27.04 -16.95
CA PHE A 410 4.61 26.68 -16.54
C PHE A 410 3.96 27.76 -15.70
N SER A 411 2.64 27.86 -15.79
CA SER A 411 1.85 28.70 -14.88
C SER A 411 1.32 27.85 -13.72
N PRO A 412 1.43 28.29 -12.46
CA PRO A 412 0.84 27.56 -11.33
C PRO A 412 -0.69 27.52 -11.39
N ARG A 413 -1.29 28.43 -12.16
CA ARG A 413 -2.73 28.49 -12.40
C ARG A 413 -3.17 27.61 -13.57
N ALA A 414 -2.25 27.11 -14.40
CA ALA A 414 -2.60 26.23 -15.50
C ALA A 414 -3.22 24.93 -14.98
N CYS A 415 -4.15 24.43 -15.77
CA CYS A 415 -4.93 23.25 -15.44
C CYS A 415 -4.18 21.99 -15.85
N ALA A 416 -4.20 21.00 -14.96
CA ALA A 416 -3.78 19.66 -15.34
C ALA A 416 -4.88 18.99 -16.17
N TRP A 417 -4.47 18.03 -17.00
CA TRP A 417 -5.37 17.26 -17.84
C TRP A 417 -5.41 15.79 -17.41
N ALA A 418 -6.45 15.08 -17.85
CA ALA A 418 -6.64 13.66 -17.61
C ALA A 418 -5.85 12.84 -18.63
N TYR A 419 -5.15 11.80 -18.17
CA TYR A 419 -4.46 10.92 -19.10
C TYR A 419 -5.35 9.81 -19.70
N GLY A 420 -6.53 9.57 -19.14
CA GLY A 420 -7.42 8.47 -19.55
C GLY A 420 -7.73 8.40 -21.05
N VAL A 421 -7.90 9.55 -21.72
CA VAL A 421 -8.06 9.63 -23.19
C VAL A 421 -7.26 10.82 -23.72
N ASN A 422 -6.26 10.55 -24.56
CA ASN A 422 -5.40 11.57 -25.18
C ASN A 422 -5.29 11.34 -26.68
N VAL A 423 -5.34 12.42 -27.47
CA VAL A 423 -5.16 12.38 -28.93
C VAL A 423 -3.78 12.92 -29.23
N PHE A 424 -2.90 12.08 -29.78
CA PHE A 424 -1.52 12.46 -30.10
C PHE A 424 -1.33 12.62 -31.60
N ASP A 425 -0.84 13.78 -32.01
CA ASP A 425 -0.34 14.03 -33.36
C ASP A 425 1.15 13.65 -33.41
N LEU A 426 1.43 12.46 -33.93
CA LEU A 426 2.78 11.91 -33.97
C LEU A 426 3.67 12.65 -34.98
N ASP A 427 3.08 13.25 -36.02
CA ASP A 427 3.83 14.10 -36.96
C ASP A 427 4.28 15.41 -36.31
N ALA A 428 3.38 16.07 -35.57
CA ALA A 428 3.74 17.24 -34.77
C ALA A 428 4.79 16.88 -33.71
N TRP A 429 4.61 15.74 -33.01
CA TRP A 429 5.58 15.28 -32.03
C TRP A 429 6.96 15.07 -32.63
N ARG A 430 7.04 14.42 -33.80
CA ARG A 430 8.32 14.20 -34.50
C ARG A 430 8.98 15.50 -34.94
N ARG A 431 8.21 16.54 -35.30
CA ARG A 431 8.76 17.87 -35.61
C ARG A 431 9.33 18.55 -34.36
N GLU A 432 8.69 18.37 -33.21
CA GLU A 432 9.13 18.92 -31.91
C GLU A 432 10.12 18.00 -31.15
N ARG A 433 10.61 16.92 -31.78
CA ARG A 433 11.41 15.85 -31.15
C ARG A 433 12.62 16.37 -30.37
N PHE A 434 13.23 17.47 -30.80
CA PHE A 434 14.38 18.06 -30.10
C PHE A 434 14.03 18.62 -28.71
N PHE A 435 12.76 18.95 -28.45
CA PHE A 435 12.32 19.59 -27.21
C PHE A 435 11.59 18.66 -26.25
N LEU A 436 10.87 17.63 -26.71
CA LEU A 436 9.99 16.85 -25.81
C LEU A 436 10.67 15.61 -25.24
N THR A 437 11.23 14.72 -26.08
CA THR A 437 11.95 13.53 -25.61
C THR A 437 13.26 13.91 -24.94
N GLY A 438 14.04 14.83 -25.52
CA GLY A 438 15.28 15.32 -24.91
C GLY A 438 15.09 16.04 -23.57
N TRP A 439 13.96 16.73 -23.36
CA TRP A 439 13.66 17.37 -22.08
C TRP A 439 13.18 16.37 -21.02
N MET A 440 12.40 15.36 -21.41
CA MET A 440 12.03 14.26 -20.52
C MET A 440 13.25 13.43 -20.10
N ASP A 441 14.14 13.15 -21.05
CA ASP A 441 15.37 12.43 -20.78
C ASP A 441 16.26 13.22 -19.80
N GLY A 442 16.41 14.53 -20.02
CA GLY A 442 17.11 15.43 -19.09
C GLY A 442 16.44 15.61 -17.72
N TRP A 443 15.10 15.56 -17.65
CA TRP A 443 14.35 15.59 -16.38
C TRP A 443 14.45 14.30 -15.60
N MET A 444 14.59 13.16 -16.27
CA MET A 444 14.73 11.88 -15.60
C MET A 444 16.16 11.66 -15.10
N ASP A 445 17.17 12.17 -15.80
CA ASP A 445 18.58 12.05 -15.40
C ASP A 445 19.00 12.98 -14.23
N GLY A 446 18.21 14.01 -13.90
CA GLY A 446 18.41 14.91 -12.75
C GLY A 446 17.55 14.57 -11.54
#